data_AF-A0A1I5Y7X9-F1
#
_entry.id   AF-A0A1I5Y7X9-F1
#
_cell.length_a   1.000
_cell.length_b   1.000
_cell.length_c   1.000
_cell.angle_alpha   90.00
_cell.angle_beta   90.00
_cell.angle_gamma   90.00
#
_symmetry.space_group_name_H-M   'P 1'
#
loop_
_entity.id
_entity.type
_entity.pdbx_description
1 polymer ?
#
loop_
_entity_poly.entity_id
_entity_poly.type
_entity_poly.pdbx_seq_one_letter_code
_entity_poly.pdbx_strand_id
1 'polypeptide(L)' 'MTSNYKVIIEKKAEKFIKKQDAIRKKQIMKVIEQLQVDPYRVGNVKPVKGSDFETYRYRLGDFRL' A
#
# COMPACT_ATOMS: atom_id res chain seq x y z
N MET A 1 -3.12 -12.49 -13.41
CA MET A 1 -4.07 -11.72 -12.57
C MET A 1 -4.44 -10.48 -13.35
N THR A 2 -5.73 -10.21 -13.53
CA THR A 2 -6.21 -8.97 -14.16
C THR A 2 -6.08 -7.84 -13.16
N SER A 3 -5.20 -6.87 -13.45
CA SER A 3 -5.02 -5.66 -12.65
C SER A 3 -6.15 -4.67 -12.95
N ASN A 4 -6.94 -4.27 -11.95
CA ASN A 4 -8.06 -3.34 -12.17
C ASN A 4 -7.65 -1.87 -11.99
N TYR A 5 -6.61 -1.63 -11.19
CA TYR A 5 -6.11 -0.28 -10.90
C TYR A 5 -4.66 -0.11 -11.36
N LYS A 6 -4.28 1.14 -11.66
CA LYS A 6 -2.90 1.52 -11.92
C LYS A 6 -2.28 2.05 -10.63
N VAL A 7 -1.20 1.42 -10.17
CA VAL A 7 -0.46 1.88 -8.99
C VAL A 7 0.55 2.94 -9.42
N ILE A 8 0.54 4.08 -8.73
CA ILE A 8 1.55 5.14 -8.86
C ILE A 8 2.25 5.25 -7.50
N ILE A 9 3.57 5.07 -7.49
CA ILE A 9 4.39 5.18 -6.27
C ILE A 9 5.22 6.45 -6.37
N GLU A 10 5.09 7.34 -5.38
CA GLU A 10 5.94 8.52 -5.31
C GLU A 10 7.42 8.18 -5.12
N LYS A 11 8.31 9.02 -5.65
CA LYS A 11 9.78 8.83 -5.54
C LYS A 11 10.25 8.63 -4.10
N LYS A 12 9.64 9.32 -3.12
CA LYS A 12 9.97 9.18 -1.70
C LYS A 12 9.59 7.79 -1.17
N ALA A 13 8.40 7.30 -1.53
CA ALA A 13 7.94 5.96 -1.17
C ALA A 13 8.80 4.88 -1.84
N GLU A 14 9.12 5.04 -3.13
CA GLU A 14 10.01 4.11 -3.85
C GLU A 14 11.39 4.02 -3.19
N LYS A 15 11.99 5.16 -2.83
CA LYS A 15 13.27 5.22 -2.10
C LYS A 15 13.18 4.53 -0.74
N PHE A 16 12.05 4.66 -0.04
CA PHE A 16 11.82 3.97 1.23
C PHE A 16 11.74 2.45 1.04
N ILE A 17 10.95 1.98 0.06
CA ILE A 17 10.80 0.54 -0.24
C ILE A 17 12.15 -0.07 -0.62
N LYS A 18 12.95 0.60 -1.45
CA LYS A 18 14.29 0.14 -1.86
C LYS A 18 15.26 -0.05 -0.68
N LYS A 19 15.08 0.67 0.42
CA LYS A 19 15.92 0.57 1.63
C LYS A 19 15.53 -0.57 2.57
N GLN A 20 14.34 -1.15 2.42
CA GLN A 20 13.88 -2.22 3.32
C GLN A 20 14.64 -3.53 3.08
N ASP A 21 14.62 -4.41 4.08
CA ASP A 21 15.11 -5.77 3.94
C ASP A 21 14.25 -6.58 2.95
N ALA A 22 14.75 -7.76 2.55
CA ALA A 22 14.10 -8.59 1.54
C ALA A 22 12.70 -9.06 1.95
N ILE A 23 12.50 -9.40 3.23
CA ILE A 23 11.22 -9.89 3.76
C ILE A 23 10.20 -8.74 3.73
N ARG A 24 10.59 -7.57 4.23
CA ARG A 24 9.74 -6.39 4.29
C ARG A 24 9.38 -5.88 2.89
N LYS A 25 10.33 -5.87 1.94
CA LYS A 25 10.05 -5.57 0.53
C LYS A 25 8.98 -6.50 -0.03
N LYS A 26 9.11 -7.81 0.17
CA LYS A 26 8.16 -8.81 -0.31
C LYS A 26 6.76 -8.60 0.29
N GLN A 27 6.68 -8.27 1.57
CA GLN A 27 5.40 -7.95 2.22
C GLN A 27 4.75 -6.70 1.63
N ILE A 28 5.52 -5.62 1.43
CA ILE A 28 5.01 -4.37 0.84
C ILE A 28 4.49 -4.63 -0.58
N MET A 29 5.27 -5.31 -1.42
CA MET A 29 4.87 -5.61 -2.79
C MET A 29 3.59 -6.46 -2.84
N LYS A 30 3.46 -7.46 -1.96
CA LYS A 30 2.23 -8.27 -1.85
C LYS A 30 1.00 -7.42 -1.53
N VAL A 31 1.13 -6.44 -0.63
CA VAL A 31 0.02 -5.52 -0.31
C VAL A 31 -0.32 -4.64 -1.51
N ILE A 32 0.69 -4.10 -2.21
CA ILE A 32 0.48 -3.29 -3.41
C ILE A 32 -0.25 -4.08 -4.50
N GLU A 33 0.14 -5.34 -4.73
CA GLU A 33 -0.53 -6.23 -5.69
C GLU A 33 -2.01 -6.47 -5.32
N GLN A 34 -2.31 -6.64 -4.04
CA GLN A 34 -3.71 -6.77 -3.57
C GLN A 34 -4.51 -5.50 -3.80
N LEU A 35 -3.94 -4.34 -3.45
CA LEU A 35 -4.56 -3.02 -3.67
C LEU A 35 -4.77 -2.73 -5.16
N GLN A 36 -3.90 -3.25 -6.03
CA GLN A 36 -4.01 -3.12 -7.48
C GLN A 36 -5.21 -3.89 -8.06
N VAL A 37 -5.64 -4.97 -7.39
CA VAL A 37 -6.80 -5.77 -7.80
C VAL A 37 -8.10 -5.18 -7.26
N ASP A 38 -8.18 -4.95 -5.95
CA ASP A 38 -9.37 -4.35 -5.33
C ASP A 38 -8.99 -3.71 -3.97
N PRO A 39 -8.83 -2.38 -3.89
CA PRO A 39 -8.37 -1.71 -2.67
C PRO A 39 -9.40 -1.75 -1.53
N TYR A 40 -10.68 -1.99 -1.83
CA TYR A 40 -11.76 -1.99 -0.83
C TYR A 40 -11.92 -3.36 -0.14
N ARG A 41 -11.38 -4.43 -0.73
CA ARG A 41 -11.41 -5.79 -0.17
C ARG A 41 -10.14 -6.17 0.60
N VAL A 42 -9.12 -5.30 0.62
CA VAL A 42 -7.90 -5.56 1.37
C VAL A 42 -8.14 -5.29 2.86
N GLY A 43 -7.94 -6.30 3.71
CA GLY A 43 -8.00 -6.14 5.17
C GLY A 43 -6.96 -5.13 5.67
N ASN A 44 -7.14 -4.59 6.88
CA ASN A 44 -6.28 -3.56 7.49
C ASN A 44 -6.25 -2.19 6.79
N VAL A 45 -6.95 -2.01 5.68
CA VAL A 45 -7.22 -0.70 5.08
C VAL A 45 -8.28 0.01 5.92
N LYS A 46 -7.98 1.24 6.36
CA LYS A 46 -8.93 2.10 7.08
C LYS A 46 -8.90 3.52 6.52
N PRO A 47 -10.04 4.22 6.43
CA PRO A 47 -10.06 5.61 6.03
C PRO A 47 -9.32 6.47 7.06
N VAL A 48 -8.61 7.49 6.58
CA VAL A 48 -7.97 8.49 7.44
C VAL A 48 -9.00 9.56 7.78
N LYS A 49 -9.32 9.68 9.08
CA LYS A 49 -10.25 10.71 9.58
C LYS A 49 -9.67 12.10 9.35
N GLY A 50 -10.50 13.02 8.86
CA GLY A 50 -10.09 14.42 8.62
C GLY A 50 -9.22 14.63 7.38
N SER A 51 -9.17 13.66 6.46
CA SER A 51 -8.62 13.86 5.11
C SER A 51 -9.72 14.37 4.16
N ASP A 52 -9.32 15.14 3.15
CA ASP A 52 -10.19 15.76 2.13
C ASP A 52 -10.78 14.75 1.12
N PHE A 53 -11.20 13.59 1.62
CA PHE A 53 -11.72 12.41 0.90
C PHE A 53 -10.65 11.49 0.28
N GLU A 54 -11.03 10.22 0.13
CA GLU A 54 -10.30 9.10 -0.52
C GLU A 54 -8.88 8.76 -0.02
N THR A 55 -8.46 9.28 1.13
CA THR A 55 -7.21 8.85 1.76
C THR A 55 -7.44 7.66 2.69
N TYR A 56 -6.74 6.58 2.40
CA TYR A 56 -6.75 5.36 3.20
C TYR A 56 -5.36 5.07 3.76
N ARG A 57 -5.34 4.22 4.79
CA ARG A 57 -4.11 3.69 5.38
C ARG A 57 -4.21 2.19 5.52
N TYR A 58 -3.18 1.48 5.07
CA TYR A 58 -2.95 0.07 5.38
C TYR A 58 -1.92 -0.08 6.51
N ARG A 59 -2.20 -0.89 7.54
CA ARG A 59 -1.23 -1.18 8.61
C ARG A 59 -0.46 -2.47 8.32
N LEU A 60 0.88 -2.38 8.25
CA LEU A 60 1.80 -3.51 8.09
C LEU A 60 2.78 -3.56 9.28
N GLY A 61 2.34 -4.16 10.39
CA GLY A 61 3.08 -4.15 11.65
C GLY A 61 3.25 -2.73 12.19
N ASP A 62 4.50 -2.29 12.31
CA ASP A 62 4.86 -0.95 12.80
C ASP A 62 4.80 0.13 11.70
N PHE A 63 4.62 -0.26 10.44
CA PHE A 63 4.57 0.67 9.32
C PHE A 63 3.16 0.85 8.79
N ARG A 64 2.97 1.96 8.10
CA ARG A 64 1.72 2.36 7.46
C ARG A 64 2.04 2.67 6.00
N LEU A 65 1.22 2.11 5.11
CA LEU A 65 1.15 2.51 3.70
C LEU A 65 -0.06 3.43 3.54
#